data_AF-A0A9E1RKG8-F1
#
_entry.id   AF-A0A9E1RKG8-F1
#
_cell.length_a   1.000
_cell.length_b   1.000
_cell.length_c   1.000
_cell.angle_alpha   90.00
_cell.angle_beta   90.00
_cell.angle_gamma   90.00
#
_symmetry.space_group_name_H-M   'P 1'
#
loop_
_entity.id
_entity.type
_entity.pdbx_description
1 polymer ?
#
loop_
_entity_poly.entity_id
_entity_poly.type
_entity_poly.pdbx_seq_one_letter_code
_entity_poly.pdbx_strand_id
1 'polypeptide(L)'
;MTRPLKVLAALLCALAMFTTACGSGDDGAAVRELGSGGDSTSTSAGSGSASGSSSGSSSGVSSSESAANTPGDGGYEYASNVDSHRLVVADICEIADALDAGDWDTVETLYRDGKNSVKGDDSIRSIGGFAARDDRSHGLTDFYGTPAPLDEFITSAIDGTGAFAGESDDVRAQGVEKGIQNQTMVAWTIHELNSALSKAADANFDIATGAVHNWDEGWAFFHGSEPGCAPYATGNKRAGNFGTIGNGDTAQANEAILAAMIEGRDALVAEDMAGAEAAAADVVRNVAITYSQATIRYAHLIAGDLADGDEAKARVHQAEGYAFWRVMEAVLVGAGADSDTISSILGLENEPGANGGSAEIREALAPAWETLGISSSDIGMLESEGN
;
A
#
# COMPACT_ATOMS: atom_id res chain seq x y z
N MET A 1 11.18 -16.78 -36.46
CA MET A 1 11.81 -17.23 -35.21
C MET A 1 10.92 -16.79 -34.07
N THR A 2 10.09 -17.71 -33.62
CA THR A 2 9.14 -17.55 -32.52
C THR A 2 9.88 -17.70 -31.20
N ARG A 3 9.88 -16.66 -30.36
CA ARG A 3 10.35 -16.73 -28.96
C ARG A 3 9.14 -17.02 -28.06
N PRO A 4 9.21 -18.01 -27.16
CA PRO A 4 8.04 -18.43 -26.40
C PRO A 4 7.79 -17.52 -25.20
N LEU A 5 6.54 -17.11 -25.04
CA LEU A 5 5.93 -16.64 -23.79
C LEU A 5 6.06 -17.73 -22.72
N LYS A 6 6.83 -17.46 -21.67
CA LYS A 6 6.80 -18.06 -20.33
C LYS A 6 7.34 -16.94 -19.44
N VAL A 7 6.62 -16.35 -18.49
CA VAL A 7 6.01 -16.96 -17.32
C VAL A 7 4.86 -16.04 -16.87
N LEU A 8 3.61 -16.49 -16.99
CA LEU A 8 2.46 -15.93 -16.28
C LEU A 8 1.52 -17.11 -16.00
N ALA A 9 1.67 -17.70 -14.82
CA ALA A 9 0.85 -18.77 -14.24
C ALA A 9 1.54 -19.16 -12.93
N ALA A 10 0.91 -19.44 -11.80
CA ALA A 10 -0.46 -19.46 -11.35
C ALA A 10 -0.30 -19.92 -9.89
N LEU A 11 -0.73 -19.13 -8.90
CA LEU A 11 -0.73 -19.56 -7.50
C LEU A 11 -2.19 -19.52 -7.05
N LEU A 12 -2.80 -20.71 -6.95
CA LEU A 12 -4.18 -20.93 -6.56
C LEU A 12 -4.28 -22.24 -5.76
N CYS A 13 -5.06 -22.19 -4.67
CA CYS A 13 -5.51 -23.25 -3.75
C CYS A 13 -4.53 -23.72 -2.66
N ALA A 14 -4.90 -23.88 -1.38
CA ALA A 14 -6.18 -23.75 -0.66
C ALA A 14 -5.94 -23.89 0.86
N LEU A 15 -6.74 -23.25 1.74
CA LEU A 15 -6.98 -23.81 3.09
C LEU A 15 -8.29 -23.36 3.76
N ALA A 16 -8.80 -24.25 4.61
CA ALA A 16 -10.13 -24.28 5.20
C ALA A 16 -10.24 -23.59 6.57
N MET A 17 -11.47 -23.11 6.84
CA MET A 17 -11.95 -22.34 7.99
C MET A 17 -11.89 -23.04 9.36
N PHE A 18 -11.79 -22.24 10.44
CA PHE A 18 -12.67 -22.36 11.62
C PHE A 18 -12.81 -21.00 12.34
N THR A 19 -14.06 -20.63 12.63
CA THR A 19 -14.51 -19.42 13.32
C THR A 19 -14.41 -19.55 14.85
N THR A 20 -14.46 -18.45 15.62
CA THR A 20 -15.59 -18.07 16.52
C THR A 20 -15.22 -16.95 17.54
N ALA A 21 -15.89 -15.81 17.39
CA ALA A 21 -16.54 -14.92 18.39
C ALA A 21 -15.78 -14.04 19.43
N CYS A 22 -16.01 -12.72 19.22
CA CYS A 22 -16.62 -11.72 20.12
C CYS A 22 -15.83 -11.13 21.32
N GLY A 23 -15.72 -9.80 21.31
CA GLY A 23 -15.52 -8.99 22.53
C GLY A 23 -15.24 -7.51 22.24
N SER A 24 -16.25 -6.67 22.47
CA SER A 24 -16.38 -5.24 22.15
C SER A 24 -15.33 -4.27 22.74
N GLY A 25 -15.06 -3.18 22.01
CA GLY A 25 -15.13 -1.82 22.56
C GLY A 25 -13.90 -0.93 22.39
N ASP A 26 -14.15 0.24 21.78
CA ASP A 26 -13.51 1.55 21.99
C ASP A 26 -12.34 1.97 21.06
N ASP A 27 -12.73 2.69 20.01
CA ASP A 27 -12.13 3.87 19.36
C ASP A 27 -10.59 3.97 19.21
N GLY A 28 -10.07 3.53 18.05
CA GLY A 28 -8.82 4.05 17.47
C GLY A 28 -8.79 3.85 15.95
N ALA A 29 -8.02 4.56 15.13
CA ALA A 29 -7.11 5.67 15.34
C ALA A 29 -7.26 6.62 14.12
N ALA A 30 -7.16 7.93 14.35
CA ALA A 30 -7.34 8.94 13.31
C ALA A 30 -6.14 9.00 12.34
N VAL A 31 -6.43 8.92 11.04
CA VAL A 31 -5.57 9.40 9.96
C VAL A 31 -6.35 10.49 9.23
N ARG A 32 -5.66 11.58 8.87
CA ARG A 32 -6.26 12.81 8.36
C ARG A 32 -7.15 12.56 7.15
N GLU A 33 -8.35 13.12 7.22
CA GLU A 33 -9.20 13.41 6.07
C GLU A 33 -8.92 14.88 5.75
N LEU A 34 -8.47 15.20 4.54
CA LEU A 34 -8.37 16.60 4.14
C LEU A 34 -9.80 17.16 4.10
N GLY A 35 -10.07 18.21 4.90
CA GLY A 35 -11.37 18.90 4.91
C GLY A 35 -12.30 18.67 6.11
N SER A 36 -11.89 18.00 7.20
CA SER A 36 -12.69 17.97 8.45
C SER A 36 -12.03 18.78 9.56
N GLY A 37 -12.57 19.98 9.82
CA GLY A 37 -12.13 20.85 10.92
C GLY A 37 -12.65 20.37 12.28
N GLY A 38 -11.75 20.18 13.25
CA GLY A 38 -12.11 19.94 14.64
C GLY A 38 -10.93 19.59 15.54
N ASP A 39 -10.68 20.44 16.54
CA ASP A 39 -9.52 20.51 17.42
C ASP A 39 -9.13 19.22 18.17
N SER A 40 -7.83 18.90 18.19
CA SER A 40 -7.22 17.94 19.13
C SER A 40 -6.40 18.67 20.19
N THR A 41 -6.87 18.65 21.43
CA THR A 41 -6.07 19.02 22.60
C THR A 41 -5.22 17.84 23.05
N SER A 42 -3.92 17.94 22.88
CA SER A 42 -2.92 17.01 23.38
C SER A 42 -2.71 17.17 24.90
N THR A 43 -2.63 16.05 25.61
CA THR A 43 -2.04 16.00 26.96
C THR A 43 -0.95 14.94 27.00
N SER A 44 0.23 15.38 27.43
CA SER A 44 1.45 14.60 27.55
C SER A 44 1.65 14.09 28.96
N ALA A 45 2.07 12.83 29.09
CA ALA A 45 2.76 12.24 30.24
C ALA A 45 3.40 10.94 29.72
N GLY A 46 4.63 10.54 30.01
CA GLY A 46 5.61 10.91 31.01
C GLY A 46 6.44 9.64 31.25
N SER A 47 7.72 9.66 30.91
CA SER A 47 8.63 8.50 30.85
C SER A 47 8.84 7.80 32.20
N GLY A 48 9.09 6.49 32.15
CA GLY A 48 9.60 5.70 33.28
C GLY A 48 10.39 4.49 32.82
N SER A 49 11.72 4.62 32.71
CA SER A 49 12.65 3.51 32.46
C SER A 49 12.97 2.75 33.75
N ALA A 50 13.03 1.42 33.68
CA ALA A 50 13.72 0.59 34.67
C ALA A 50 14.49 -0.52 33.97
N SER A 51 15.81 -0.51 34.18
CA SER A 51 16.80 -1.46 33.68
C SER A 51 16.91 -2.67 34.60
N GLY A 52 17.01 -3.86 34.00
CA GLY A 52 17.35 -5.11 34.68
C GLY A 52 18.31 -5.91 33.82
N SER A 53 19.59 -5.96 34.21
CA SER A 53 20.62 -6.75 33.56
C SER A 53 20.65 -8.17 34.12
N SER A 54 20.71 -9.18 33.26
CA SER A 54 21.25 -10.49 33.62
C SER A 54 22.06 -11.05 32.45
N SER A 55 23.34 -11.27 32.73
CA SER A 55 24.36 -11.84 31.85
C SER A 55 24.29 -13.37 31.84
N GLY A 56 24.40 -13.95 30.65
CA GLY A 56 24.65 -15.38 30.44
C GLY A 56 25.44 -15.56 29.14
N SER A 57 26.72 -15.89 29.27
CA SER A 57 27.63 -16.14 28.13
C SER A 57 27.57 -17.59 27.68
N SER A 58 27.51 -17.83 26.36
CA SER A 58 28.10 -19.02 25.74
C SER A 58 28.53 -18.75 24.30
N SER A 59 29.84 -18.57 24.16
CA SER A 59 30.74 -18.91 23.05
C SER A 59 30.17 -19.40 21.70
N GLY A 60 30.54 -18.67 20.63
CA GLY A 60 31.29 -19.25 19.52
C GLY A 60 30.66 -19.20 18.12
N VAL A 61 30.84 -18.09 17.40
CA VAL A 61 31.16 -18.05 15.95
C VAL A 61 31.79 -16.69 15.65
N SER A 62 32.76 -16.70 14.74
CA SER A 62 33.60 -15.57 14.36
C SER A 62 32.81 -14.32 13.96
N SER A 63 33.19 -13.21 14.58
CA SER A 63 32.72 -11.86 14.35
C SER A 63 33.08 -11.33 12.96
N SER A 64 32.11 -11.31 12.04
CA SER A 64 31.86 -10.11 11.23
C SER A 64 31.09 -9.13 12.11
N GLU A 65 31.46 -7.85 12.10
CA GLU A 65 30.75 -6.79 12.83
C GLU A 65 29.24 -6.94 12.65
N SER A 66 28.51 -7.11 13.75
CA SER A 66 27.06 -7.03 13.74
C SER A 66 26.70 -5.62 13.31
N ALA A 67 26.32 -5.45 12.04
CA ALA A 67 25.60 -4.26 11.60
C ALA A 67 24.47 -4.04 12.62
N ALA A 68 24.32 -2.81 13.10
CA ALA A 68 23.20 -2.50 13.98
C ALA A 68 21.92 -2.94 13.26
N ASN A 69 21.15 -3.85 13.87
CA ASN A 69 19.90 -4.33 13.32
C ASN A 69 18.94 -3.15 13.22
N THR A 70 18.31 -2.96 12.07
CA THR A 70 17.24 -1.99 11.92
C THR A 70 16.16 -2.29 12.97
N PRO A 71 15.69 -1.28 13.74
CA PRO A 71 14.62 -1.49 14.71
C PRO A 71 13.40 -2.09 14.01
N GLY A 72 12.78 -3.09 14.64
CA GLY A 72 11.54 -3.67 14.12
C GLY A 72 10.42 -2.64 14.05
N ASP A 73 9.58 -2.75 13.02
CA ASP A 73 8.45 -1.85 12.75
C ASP A 73 7.16 -2.68 12.64
N GLY A 74 6.11 -2.28 13.36
CA GLY A 74 4.78 -2.90 13.22
C GLY A 74 4.71 -4.38 13.61
N GLY A 75 5.63 -4.87 14.44
CA GLY A 75 5.72 -6.29 14.81
C GLY A 75 6.58 -7.13 13.86
N TYR A 76 7.20 -6.53 12.84
CA TYR A 76 8.16 -7.18 11.96
C TYR A 76 9.60 -6.90 12.41
N GLU A 77 10.39 -7.96 12.57
CA GLU A 77 11.82 -7.86 12.86
C GLU A 77 12.64 -7.99 11.58
N TYR A 78 13.44 -6.98 11.23
CA TYR A 78 14.25 -7.01 10.02
C TYR A 78 15.44 -7.97 10.17
N ALA A 79 15.74 -8.74 9.13
CA ALA A 79 16.93 -9.58 9.06
C ALA A 79 18.16 -8.81 8.55
N SER A 80 17.94 -7.76 7.77
CA SER A 80 18.94 -6.91 7.12
C SER A 80 18.82 -5.45 7.57
N ASN A 81 19.82 -4.62 7.25
CA ASN A 81 19.74 -3.19 7.56
C ASN A 81 18.95 -2.45 6.47
N VAL A 82 17.77 -1.94 6.82
CA VAL A 82 16.91 -1.12 5.95
C VAL A 82 16.59 0.25 6.59
N ASP A 83 17.50 0.76 7.43
CA ASP A 83 17.30 1.97 8.25
C ASP A 83 16.87 3.19 7.44
N SER A 84 17.42 3.36 6.22
CA SER A 84 17.06 4.48 5.35
C SER A 84 15.78 4.23 4.55
N HIS A 85 15.50 2.98 4.15
CA HIS A 85 14.33 2.63 3.33
C HIS A 85 13.01 2.95 4.02
N ARG A 86 12.94 2.63 5.32
CA ARG A 86 11.76 2.90 6.14
C ARG A 86 11.44 4.38 6.32
N LEU A 87 12.35 5.28 5.95
CA LEU A 87 12.17 6.73 6.09
C LEU A 87 11.52 7.37 4.86
N VAL A 88 11.31 6.66 3.76
CA VAL A 88 10.61 7.22 2.57
C VAL A 88 9.20 7.69 2.93
N VAL A 89 8.51 6.99 3.83
CA VAL A 89 7.14 7.35 4.26
C VAL A 89 7.08 8.69 5.03
N ALA A 90 8.20 9.17 5.57
CA ALA A 90 8.25 10.50 6.19
C ALA A 90 8.11 11.62 5.13
N ASP A 91 8.64 11.42 3.93
CA ASP A 91 8.45 12.38 2.82
C ASP A 91 6.96 12.47 2.42
N ILE A 92 6.20 11.38 2.56
CA ILE A 92 4.75 11.35 2.29
C ILE A 92 3.99 12.22 3.30
N CYS A 93 4.34 12.14 4.59
CA CYS A 93 3.72 13.00 5.60
C CYS A 93 3.98 14.49 5.30
N GLU A 94 5.22 14.83 4.93
CA GLU A 94 5.57 16.22 4.61
C GLU A 94 4.89 16.71 3.32
N ILE A 95 4.75 15.86 2.30
CA ILE A 95 3.99 16.19 1.10
C ILE A 95 2.50 16.41 1.43
N ALA A 96 1.91 15.60 2.31
CA ALA A 96 0.53 15.80 2.75
C ALA A 96 0.35 17.16 3.47
N ASP A 97 1.28 17.53 4.36
CA ASP A 97 1.28 18.84 5.01
C ASP A 97 1.43 20.00 3.99
N ALA A 98 2.24 19.81 2.94
CA ALA A 98 2.41 20.80 1.88
C ALA A 98 1.16 20.94 1.00
N LEU A 99 0.47 19.83 0.69
CA LEU A 99 -0.83 19.85 0.00
C LEU A 99 -1.89 20.60 0.81
N ASP A 100 -1.98 20.35 2.12
CA ASP A 100 -2.88 21.08 3.04
C ASP A 100 -2.61 22.59 3.07
N ALA A 101 -1.35 22.98 2.87
CA ALA A 101 -0.94 24.38 2.80
C ALA A 101 -1.11 25.01 1.40
N GLY A 102 -1.45 24.22 0.37
CA GLY A 102 -1.45 24.65 -1.04
C GLY A 102 -0.05 24.98 -1.57
N ASP A 103 1.00 24.44 -0.96
CA ASP A 103 2.40 24.67 -1.31
C ASP A 103 2.89 23.66 -2.36
N TRP A 104 2.43 23.85 -3.59
CA TRP A 104 2.74 22.97 -4.72
C TRP A 104 4.23 22.92 -5.07
N ASP A 105 4.99 23.99 -4.82
CA ASP A 105 6.45 24.00 -5.04
C ASP A 105 7.16 23.03 -4.08
N THR A 106 6.74 23.02 -2.80
CA THR A 106 7.25 22.05 -1.82
C THR A 106 6.81 20.62 -2.14
N VAL A 107 5.57 20.42 -2.59
CA VAL A 107 5.07 19.12 -3.06
C VAL A 107 5.95 18.57 -4.19
N GLU A 108 6.21 19.37 -5.23
CA GLU A 108 7.04 18.94 -6.36
C GLU A 108 8.47 18.63 -5.90
N THR A 109 9.05 19.51 -5.08
CA THR A 109 10.43 19.33 -4.57
C THR A 109 10.57 18.03 -3.79
N LEU A 110 9.69 17.77 -2.82
CA LEU A 110 9.75 16.56 -2.01
C LEU A 110 9.48 15.31 -2.83
N TYR A 111 8.54 15.37 -3.79
CA TYR A 111 8.26 14.25 -4.68
C TYR A 111 9.48 13.87 -5.53
N ARG A 112 10.12 14.86 -6.16
CA ARG A 112 11.25 14.64 -7.09
C ARG A 112 12.54 14.30 -6.38
N ASP A 113 12.87 15.07 -5.34
CA ASP A 113 14.20 15.04 -4.73
C ASP A 113 14.24 14.22 -3.43
N GLY A 114 13.09 14.05 -2.77
CA GLY A 114 13.00 13.43 -1.45
C GLY A 114 13.74 14.23 -0.38
N LYS A 115 13.66 13.75 0.86
CA LYS A 115 14.36 14.40 1.98
C LYS A 115 14.87 13.42 3.03
N ASN A 116 14.03 12.49 3.46
CA ASN A 116 14.28 11.71 4.68
C ASN A 116 15.07 10.42 4.44
N SER A 117 14.91 9.76 3.28
CA SER A 117 15.61 8.50 2.96
C SER A 117 17.01 8.74 2.37
N VAL A 118 17.95 9.21 3.19
CA VAL A 118 19.36 9.42 2.80
C VAL A 118 20.13 8.09 2.80
N LYS A 119 20.79 7.76 1.69
CA LYS A 119 21.64 6.57 1.53
C LYS A 119 23.04 6.83 2.08
N GLY A 120 23.84 5.77 2.20
CA GLY A 120 25.23 5.86 2.69
C GLY A 120 26.18 6.69 1.81
N ASP A 121 25.80 7.01 0.57
CA ASP A 121 26.54 7.88 -0.35
C ASP A 121 26.01 9.32 -0.41
N ASP A 122 25.22 9.72 0.59
CA ASP A 122 24.49 10.99 0.70
C ASP A 122 23.42 11.22 -0.40
N SER A 123 23.23 10.28 -1.33
CA SER A 123 22.11 10.36 -2.28
C SER A 123 20.78 10.07 -1.59
N ILE A 124 19.73 10.77 -2.01
CA ILE A 124 18.38 10.59 -1.44
C ILE A 124 17.59 9.63 -2.31
N ARG A 125 16.81 8.77 -1.66
CA ARG A 125 15.80 7.93 -2.31
C ARG A 125 14.50 8.74 -2.32
N SER A 126 13.98 9.07 -3.51
CA SER A 126 12.74 9.83 -3.65
C SER A 126 11.63 8.98 -4.28
N ILE A 127 10.39 9.37 -4.01
CA ILE A 127 9.19 8.71 -4.53
C ILE A 127 9.16 8.85 -6.06
N GLY A 128 9.38 10.06 -6.57
CA GLY A 128 9.47 10.32 -8.01
C GLY A 128 10.64 9.61 -8.68
N GLY A 129 11.77 9.47 -7.99
CA GLY A 129 12.92 8.72 -8.49
C GLY A 129 12.65 7.22 -8.68
N PHE A 130 11.74 6.65 -7.89
CA PHE A 130 11.23 5.29 -8.12
C PHE A 130 10.18 5.26 -9.22
N ALA A 131 9.18 6.15 -9.14
CA ALA A 131 8.02 6.19 -10.04
C ALA A 131 8.39 6.45 -11.51
N ALA A 132 9.48 7.19 -11.77
CA ALA A 132 9.92 7.59 -13.10
C ALA A 132 10.69 6.50 -13.87
N ARG A 133 10.80 5.28 -13.33
CA ARG A 133 11.66 4.22 -13.89
C ARG A 133 10.87 3.11 -14.54
N ASP A 134 11.37 2.66 -15.69
CA ASP A 134 10.79 1.59 -16.51
C ASP A 134 11.39 0.20 -16.24
N ASP A 135 12.40 0.12 -15.38
CA ASP A 135 13.09 -1.12 -15.00
C ASP A 135 12.58 -1.69 -13.66
N ARG A 136 11.35 -1.37 -13.28
CA ARG A 136 10.71 -1.80 -12.03
C ARG A 136 9.84 -3.04 -12.23
N SER A 137 10.13 -4.08 -11.46
CA SER A 137 9.41 -5.35 -11.42
C SER A 137 8.03 -5.29 -10.72
N HIS A 138 7.22 -4.26 -10.98
CA HIS A 138 5.84 -4.16 -10.46
C HIS A 138 4.76 -4.45 -11.53
N GLY A 139 5.14 -4.58 -12.81
CA GLY A 139 4.23 -4.96 -13.91
C GLY A 139 3.38 -3.83 -14.49
N LEU A 140 3.25 -2.67 -13.81
CA LEU A 140 2.44 -1.54 -14.29
C LEU A 140 2.88 -0.96 -15.65
N THR A 141 4.18 -0.97 -15.98
CA THR A 141 4.71 -0.46 -17.26
C THR A 141 4.09 -1.18 -18.45
N ASP A 142 4.08 -2.52 -18.42
CA ASP A 142 3.46 -3.33 -19.46
C ASP A 142 1.93 -3.18 -19.48
N PHE A 143 1.32 -3.09 -18.28
CA PHE A 143 -0.13 -2.97 -18.14
C PHE A 143 -0.68 -1.68 -18.75
N TYR A 144 -0.09 -0.53 -18.41
CA TYR A 144 -0.51 0.77 -18.93
C TYR A 144 0.13 1.12 -20.29
N GLY A 145 1.11 0.33 -20.75
CA GLY A 145 1.76 0.54 -22.04
C GLY A 145 2.60 1.82 -22.11
N THR A 146 3.07 2.31 -20.96
CA THR A 146 3.89 3.52 -20.84
C THR A 146 5.08 3.29 -19.90
N PRO A 147 6.28 3.87 -20.14
CA PRO A 147 7.48 3.57 -19.35
C PRO A 147 7.35 3.86 -17.86
N ALA A 148 6.66 4.96 -17.48
CA ALA A 148 6.61 5.46 -16.10
C ALA A 148 5.18 5.80 -15.66
N PRO A 149 4.26 4.80 -15.57
CA PRO A 149 2.83 5.05 -15.35
C PRO A 149 2.52 5.69 -13.99
N LEU A 150 3.36 5.43 -12.99
CA LEU A 150 3.25 6.03 -11.66
C LEU A 150 3.63 7.51 -11.71
N ASP A 151 4.77 7.84 -12.32
CA ASP A 151 5.24 9.23 -12.44
C ASP A 151 4.28 10.04 -13.31
N GLU A 152 3.83 9.51 -14.44
CA GLU A 152 2.89 10.19 -15.32
C GLU A 152 1.58 10.54 -14.60
N PHE A 153 1.04 9.63 -13.78
CA PHE A 153 -0.16 9.91 -13.00
C PHE A 153 0.08 11.02 -11.98
N ILE A 154 1.12 10.91 -11.16
CA ILE A 154 1.39 11.86 -10.05
C ILE A 154 1.77 13.23 -10.60
N THR A 155 2.62 13.29 -11.62
CA THR A 155 3.05 14.55 -12.22
C THR A 155 1.93 15.24 -12.98
N SER A 156 1.02 14.47 -13.62
CA SER A 156 -0.18 15.07 -14.19
C SER A 156 -1.07 15.74 -13.12
N ALA A 157 -1.14 15.17 -11.91
CA ALA A 157 -1.82 15.80 -10.78
C ALA A 157 -1.07 17.05 -10.28
N ILE A 158 0.26 16.99 -10.09
CA ILE A 158 1.12 18.12 -9.68
C ILE A 158 1.09 19.27 -10.70
N ASP A 159 0.94 18.98 -11.99
CA ASP A 159 0.96 20.00 -13.05
C ASP A 159 -0.45 20.46 -13.46
N GLY A 160 -1.51 19.75 -13.04
CA GLY A 160 -2.88 20.02 -13.49
C GLY A 160 -3.06 19.72 -14.98
N THR A 161 -2.52 18.59 -15.43
CA THR A 161 -2.56 18.14 -16.83
C THR A 161 -3.19 16.75 -16.93
N GLY A 162 -3.28 16.19 -18.14
CA GLY A 162 -3.82 14.84 -18.34
C GLY A 162 -5.24 14.69 -17.78
N ALA A 163 -5.45 13.66 -16.96
CA ALA A 163 -6.74 13.40 -16.30
C ALA A 163 -7.15 14.49 -15.28
N PHE A 164 -6.21 15.35 -14.88
CA PHE A 164 -6.42 16.44 -13.94
C PHE A 164 -6.48 17.83 -14.60
N ALA A 165 -6.52 17.88 -15.94
CA ALA A 165 -6.58 19.13 -16.68
C ALA A 165 -7.89 19.89 -16.39
N GLY A 166 -7.78 21.06 -15.77
CA GLY A 166 -8.94 21.89 -15.40
C GLY A 166 -9.60 21.50 -14.09
N GLU A 167 -9.07 20.50 -13.38
CA GLU A 167 -9.54 20.12 -12.05
C GLU A 167 -9.12 21.13 -10.98
N SER A 168 -9.87 21.17 -9.88
CA SER A 168 -9.52 21.98 -8.70
C SER A 168 -8.28 21.43 -7.98
N ASP A 169 -7.64 22.29 -7.19
CA ASP A 169 -6.50 21.88 -6.36
C ASP A 169 -6.89 20.76 -5.37
N ASP A 170 -8.12 20.75 -4.84
CA ASP A 170 -8.60 19.69 -3.94
C ASP A 170 -8.67 18.33 -4.65
N VAL A 171 -9.11 18.31 -5.92
CA VAL A 171 -9.17 17.09 -6.74
C VAL A 171 -7.75 16.62 -7.10
N ARG A 172 -6.89 17.56 -7.48
CA ARG A 172 -5.48 17.29 -7.82
C ARG A 172 -4.71 16.75 -6.60
N ALA A 173 -4.97 17.28 -5.42
CA ALA A 173 -4.34 16.85 -4.17
C ALA A 173 -4.62 15.36 -3.89
N GLN A 174 -5.83 14.86 -4.21
CA GLN A 174 -6.14 13.42 -4.08
C GLN A 174 -5.29 12.57 -5.04
N GLY A 175 -5.09 13.03 -6.28
CA GLY A 175 -4.21 12.38 -7.24
C GLY A 175 -2.77 12.27 -6.74
N VAL A 176 -2.24 13.34 -6.15
CA VAL A 176 -0.89 13.35 -5.57
C VAL A 176 -0.82 12.47 -4.34
N GLU A 177 -1.60 12.76 -3.30
CA GLU A 177 -1.48 12.09 -2.00
C GLU A 177 -1.73 10.58 -2.12
N LYS A 178 -2.79 10.16 -2.81
CA LYS A 178 -3.08 8.73 -2.95
C LYS A 178 -2.16 8.06 -3.96
N GLY A 179 -1.70 8.80 -4.97
CA GLY A 179 -0.69 8.35 -5.92
C GLY A 179 0.65 8.03 -5.25
N ILE A 180 1.13 8.91 -4.36
CA ILE A 180 2.38 8.68 -3.63
C ILE A 180 2.19 7.62 -2.55
N GLN A 181 1.16 7.76 -1.68
CA GLN A 181 0.98 6.90 -0.51
C GLN A 181 0.63 5.48 -0.87
N ASN A 182 -0.19 5.29 -1.91
CA ASN A 182 -0.77 3.98 -2.21
C ASN A 182 -0.23 3.42 -3.52
N GLN A 183 -0.42 4.10 -4.66
CA GLN A 183 0.02 3.54 -5.95
C GLN A 183 1.53 3.29 -5.96
N THR A 184 2.32 4.29 -5.59
CA THR A 184 3.78 4.18 -5.65
C THR A 184 4.35 3.28 -4.56
N MET A 185 3.95 3.45 -3.30
CA MET A 185 4.51 2.62 -2.21
C MET A 185 4.11 1.15 -2.31
N VAL A 186 2.89 0.83 -2.78
CA VAL A 186 2.49 -0.56 -3.03
C VAL A 186 3.24 -1.13 -4.23
N ALA A 187 3.39 -0.37 -5.31
CA ALA A 187 4.20 -0.81 -6.45
C ALA A 187 5.67 -1.00 -6.06
N TRP A 188 6.20 -0.19 -5.15
CA TRP A 188 7.53 -0.35 -4.58
C TRP A 188 7.64 -1.63 -3.75
N THR A 189 6.66 -1.87 -2.88
CA THR A 189 6.56 -3.12 -2.11
C THR A 189 6.58 -4.34 -3.06
N ILE A 190 5.72 -4.37 -4.07
CA ILE A 190 5.65 -5.46 -5.06
C ILE A 190 6.96 -5.60 -5.85
N HIS A 191 7.58 -4.49 -6.23
CA HIS A 191 8.90 -4.50 -6.89
C HIS A 191 9.95 -5.20 -6.04
N GLU A 192 10.00 -4.91 -4.74
CA GLU A 192 10.98 -5.51 -3.85
C GLU A 192 10.70 -7.00 -3.59
N LEU A 193 9.43 -7.40 -3.42
CA LEU A 193 9.08 -8.81 -3.31
C LEU A 193 9.46 -9.60 -4.57
N ASN A 194 9.16 -9.07 -5.76
CA ASN A 194 9.55 -9.70 -7.03
C ASN A 194 11.08 -9.74 -7.21
N SER A 195 11.79 -8.71 -6.75
CA SER A 195 13.26 -8.67 -6.77
C SER A 195 13.86 -9.70 -5.81
N ALA A 196 13.28 -9.87 -4.61
CA ALA A 196 13.66 -10.90 -3.66
C ALA A 196 13.51 -12.30 -4.26
N LEU A 197 12.34 -12.60 -4.83
CA LEU A 197 12.08 -13.88 -5.49
C LEU A 197 13.02 -14.12 -6.68
N SER A 198 13.28 -13.10 -7.51
CA SER A 198 14.25 -13.23 -8.61
C SER A 198 15.65 -13.54 -8.11
N LYS A 199 16.11 -12.87 -7.05
CA LYS A 199 17.43 -13.14 -6.45
C LYS A 199 17.51 -14.52 -5.81
N ALA A 200 16.45 -14.97 -5.15
CA ALA A 200 16.36 -16.31 -4.58
C ALA A 200 16.41 -17.40 -5.67
N ALA A 201 15.74 -17.19 -6.80
CA ALA A 201 15.83 -18.08 -7.97
C ALA A 201 17.26 -18.18 -8.54
N ASP A 202 18.04 -17.10 -8.42
CA ASP A 202 19.47 -17.06 -8.75
C ASP A 202 20.39 -17.58 -7.62
N ALA A 203 19.81 -18.19 -6.57
CA ALA A 203 20.49 -18.69 -5.37
C ALA A 203 21.26 -17.62 -4.59
N ASN A 204 20.82 -16.36 -4.67
CA ASN A 204 21.39 -15.24 -3.91
C ASN A 204 20.56 -14.96 -2.65
N PHE A 205 20.83 -15.71 -1.59
CA PHE A 205 20.19 -15.58 -0.27
C PHE A 205 20.99 -14.74 0.73
N ASP A 206 21.97 -13.97 0.26
CA ASP A 206 22.76 -13.10 1.14
C ASP A 206 21.84 -12.13 1.91
N ILE A 207 22.05 -12.02 3.22
CA ILE A 207 21.18 -11.21 4.09
C ILE A 207 21.31 -9.73 3.77
N ALA A 208 22.51 -9.23 3.49
CA ALA A 208 22.78 -7.81 3.36
C ALA A 208 22.51 -7.26 1.94
N THR A 209 22.54 -8.13 0.93
CA THR A 209 22.51 -7.70 -0.49
C THR A 209 21.68 -8.60 -1.40
N GLY A 210 21.25 -9.76 -0.89
CA GLY A 210 20.51 -10.79 -1.62
C GLY A 210 18.99 -10.68 -1.45
N ALA A 211 18.31 -11.82 -1.58
CA ALA A 211 16.85 -11.92 -1.55
C ALA A 211 16.24 -11.40 -0.24
N VAL A 212 16.85 -11.76 0.89
CA VAL A 212 16.38 -11.36 2.24
C VAL A 212 16.37 -9.84 2.38
N HIS A 213 17.38 -9.15 1.83
CA HIS A 213 17.45 -7.70 1.89
C HIS A 213 16.28 -7.02 1.17
N ASN A 214 15.99 -7.42 -0.07
CA ASN A 214 14.85 -6.88 -0.81
C ASN A 214 13.52 -7.23 -0.13
N TRP A 215 13.40 -8.41 0.46
CA TRP A 215 12.19 -8.77 1.20
C TRP A 215 11.93 -7.80 2.36
N ASP A 216 12.98 -7.50 3.14
CA ASP A 216 12.91 -6.51 4.22
C ASP A 216 12.61 -5.08 3.71
N GLU A 217 13.17 -4.69 2.56
CA GLU A 217 12.85 -3.41 1.91
C GLU A 217 11.34 -3.31 1.60
N GLY A 218 10.72 -4.41 1.16
CA GLY A 218 9.28 -4.48 0.92
C GLY A 218 8.45 -4.07 2.15
N TRP A 219 8.76 -4.59 3.35
CA TRP A 219 8.06 -4.18 4.57
C TRP A 219 8.35 -2.72 4.94
N ALA A 220 9.60 -2.29 4.77
CA ALA A 220 10.01 -0.91 5.03
C ALA A 220 9.23 0.10 4.16
N PHE A 221 8.84 -0.25 2.94
CA PHE A 221 8.01 0.61 2.08
C PHE A 221 6.51 0.49 2.36
N PHE A 222 6.02 -0.67 2.80
CA PHE A 222 4.60 -0.88 3.09
C PHE A 222 4.15 -0.29 4.44
N HIS A 223 4.99 -0.40 5.47
CA HIS A 223 4.72 0.08 6.82
C HIS A 223 5.59 1.28 7.17
N GLY A 224 6.91 1.15 7.01
CA GLY A 224 7.88 2.19 7.29
C GLY A 224 7.93 2.65 8.76
N SER A 225 8.72 3.70 9.03
CA SER A 225 8.86 4.27 10.37
C SER A 225 7.68 5.14 10.78
N GLU A 226 6.89 5.61 9.81
CA GLU A 226 5.70 6.46 9.98
C GLU A 226 4.47 5.76 9.36
N PRO A 227 3.91 4.71 10.00
CA PRO A 227 2.85 3.90 9.42
C PRO A 227 1.57 4.66 9.10
N GLY A 228 1.36 5.83 9.72
CA GLY A 228 0.23 6.72 9.46
C GLY A 228 0.21 7.29 8.03
N CYS A 229 1.38 7.38 7.39
CA CYS A 229 1.56 7.90 6.03
C CYS A 229 1.92 6.81 5.02
N ALA A 230 1.83 5.54 5.43
CA ALA A 230 2.15 4.38 4.59
C ALA A 230 0.87 3.69 4.08
N PRO A 231 0.96 2.76 3.11
CA PRO A 231 -0.17 1.89 2.72
C PRO A 231 -0.86 1.20 3.90
N TYR A 232 -0.10 0.85 4.94
CA TYR A 232 -0.62 0.24 6.17
C TYR A 232 -1.81 1.02 6.78
N ALA A 233 -1.72 2.36 6.83
CA ALA A 233 -2.80 3.20 7.36
C ALA A 233 -4.09 3.11 6.54
N THR A 234 -3.99 3.00 5.21
CA THR A 234 -5.14 2.79 4.33
C THR A 234 -5.85 1.48 4.69
N GLY A 235 -5.09 0.41 4.91
CA GLY A 235 -5.62 -0.89 5.37
C GLY A 235 -6.51 -0.75 6.61
N ASN A 236 -5.98 -0.14 7.68
CA ASN A 236 -6.72 0.03 8.93
C ASN A 236 -7.98 0.90 8.76
N LYS A 237 -7.90 2.01 8.00
CA LYS A 237 -9.09 2.82 7.69
C LYS A 237 -10.18 2.01 6.98
N ARG A 238 -9.80 1.22 5.96
CA ARG A 238 -10.77 0.43 5.19
C ARG A 238 -11.35 -0.70 6.01
N ALA A 239 -10.57 -1.36 6.84
CA ALA A 239 -11.10 -2.35 7.77
C ALA A 239 -12.17 -1.77 8.70
N GLY A 240 -11.96 -0.55 9.21
CA GLY A 240 -12.97 0.16 10.00
C GLY A 240 -14.26 0.42 9.23
N ASN A 241 -14.18 0.75 7.94
CA ASN A 241 -15.39 1.01 7.15
C ASN A 241 -16.17 -0.24 6.74
N PHE A 242 -15.49 -1.39 6.64
CA PHE A 242 -16.05 -2.64 6.13
C PHE A 242 -16.32 -3.70 7.21
N GLY A 243 -16.02 -3.38 8.48
CA GLY A 243 -16.16 -4.30 9.59
C GLY A 243 -15.17 -5.48 9.55
N THR A 244 -14.00 -5.29 8.94
CA THR A 244 -12.95 -6.32 8.81
C THR A 244 -11.75 -6.02 9.71
N ILE A 245 -12.02 -5.48 10.90
CA ILE A 245 -11.02 -5.24 11.95
C ILE A 245 -10.63 -6.57 12.62
N GLY A 246 -9.34 -6.74 12.88
CA GLY A 246 -8.73 -7.84 13.61
C GLY A 246 -8.51 -7.47 15.07
N ASN A 247 -7.28 -7.65 15.56
CA ASN A 247 -6.90 -7.30 16.92
C ASN A 247 -6.70 -5.79 17.08
N GLY A 248 -7.37 -5.20 18.06
CA GLY A 248 -7.39 -3.75 18.26
C GLY A 248 -8.01 -3.07 17.03
N ASP A 249 -7.34 -2.06 16.49
CA ASP A 249 -7.78 -1.33 15.29
C ASP A 249 -7.06 -1.78 14.01
N THR A 250 -6.37 -2.92 14.05
CA THR A 250 -5.59 -3.42 12.91
C THR A 250 -6.52 -4.11 11.91
N ALA A 251 -6.35 -3.83 10.63
CA ALA A 251 -7.07 -4.55 9.58
C ALA A 251 -6.69 -6.04 9.58
N GLN A 252 -7.66 -6.94 9.43
CA GLN A 252 -7.38 -8.37 9.22
C GLN A 252 -6.43 -8.58 8.02
N ALA A 253 -6.58 -7.78 6.97
CA ALA A 253 -5.66 -7.77 5.83
C ALA A 253 -4.23 -7.38 6.24
N ASN A 254 -4.04 -6.38 7.10
CA ASN A 254 -2.71 -5.98 7.58
C ASN A 254 -2.08 -7.03 8.50
N GLU A 255 -2.87 -7.69 9.34
CA GLU A 255 -2.39 -8.82 10.16
C GLU A 255 -1.89 -9.97 9.28
N ALA A 256 -2.66 -10.30 8.23
CA ALA A 256 -2.29 -11.33 7.27
C ALA A 256 -1.06 -10.93 6.43
N ILE A 257 -0.93 -9.66 6.03
CA ILE A 257 0.28 -9.16 5.37
C ILE A 257 1.49 -9.28 6.29
N LEU A 258 1.38 -8.87 7.55
CA LEU A 258 2.48 -8.99 8.52
C LEU A 258 2.91 -10.45 8.69
N ALA A 259 1.95 -11.37 8.87
CA ALA A 259 2.23 -12.80 8.98
C ALA A 259 2.95 -13.32 7.74
N ALA A 260 2.44 -13.02 6.53
CA ALA A 260 3.06 -13.43 5.28
C ALA A 260 4.46 -12.83 5.10
N MET A 261 4.66 -11.57 5.47
CA MET A 261 5.98 -10.94 5.44
C MET A 261 6.97 -11.65 6.36
N ILE A 262 6.56 -12.01 7.59
CA ILE A 262 7.38 -12.79 8.53
C ILE A 262 7.71 -14.16 7.95
N GLU A 263 6.72 -14.88 7.44
CA GLU A 263 6.89 -16.21 6.86
C GLU A 263 7.81 -16.20 5.65
N GLY A 264 7.65 -15.24 4.74
CA GLY A 264 8.50 -15.13 3.56
C GLY A 264 9.94 -14.73 3.88
N ARG A 265 10.16 -13.87 4.88
CA ARG A 265 11.51 -13.55 5.38
C ARG A 265 12.18 -14.82 5.91
N ASP A 266 11.49 -15.56 6.77
CA ASP A 266 12.02 -16.77 7.39
C ASP A 266 12.26 -17.87 6.36
N ALA A 267 11.39 -17.98 5.35
CA ALA A 267 11.57 -18.87 4.21
C ALA A 267 12.83 -18.49 3.41
N LEU A 268 13.04 -17.22 3.08
CA LEU A 268 14.23 -16.76 2.36
C LEU A 268 15.52 -16.98 3.16
N VAL A 269 15.50 -16.77 4.48
CA VAL A 269 16.63 -17.09 5.36
C VAL A 269 16.92 -18.60 5.38
N ALA A 270 15.88 -19.42 5.27
CA ALA A 270 15.99 -20.88 5.18
C ALA A 270 16.25 -21.40 3.75
N GLU A 271 16.45 -20.50 2.77
CA GLU A 271 16.58 -20.81 1.34
C GLU A 271 15.37 -21.58 0.75
N ASP A 272 14.20 -21.42 1.35
CA ASP A 272 12.92 -22.00 0.91
C ASP A 272 12.21 -21.07 -0.07
N MET A 273 12.49 -21.28 -1.35
CA MET A 273 11.86 -20.52 -2.44
C MET A 273 10.34 -20.71 -2.50
N ALA A 274 9.84 -21.92 -2.25
CA ALA A 274 8.41 -22.20 -2.36
C ALA A 274 7.62 -21.52 -1.24
N GLY A 275 8.18 -21.49 -0.02
CA GLY A 275 7.63 -20.72 1.09
C GLY A 275 7.61 -19.22 0.80
N ALA A 276 8.67 -18.66 0.23
CA ALA A 276 8.74 -17.25 -0.15
C ALA A 276 7.73 -16.88 -1.25
N GLU A 277 7.54 -17.73 -2.26
CA GLU A 277 6.53 -17.54 -3.31
C GLU A 277 5.10 -17.54 -2.76
N ALA A 278 4.78 -18.47 -1.85
CA ALA A 278 3.47 -18.54 -1.20
C ALA A 278 3.21 -17.27 -0.35
N ALA A 279 4.19 -16.86 0.45
CA ALA A 279 4.12 -15.64 1.25
C ALA A 279 3.90 -14.39 0.38
N ALA A 280 4.61 -14.26 -0.74
CA ALA A 280 4.43 -13.11 -1.64
C ALA A 280 3.02 -13.06 -2.24
N ALA A 281 2.45 -14.22 -2.59
CA ALA A 281 1.08 -14.31 -3.07
C ALA A 281 0.07 -13.88 -1.99
N ASP A 282 0.29 -14.26 -0.73
CA ASP A 282 -0.57 -13.86 0.39
C ASP A 282 -0.48 -12.35 0.69
N VAL A 283 0.71 -11.74 0.58
CA VAL A 283 0.85 -10.28 0.66
C VAL A 283 0.01 -9.60 -0.42
N VAL A 284 0.20 -9.98 -1.69
CA VAL A 284 -0.51 -9.39 -2.83
C VAL A 284 -2.03 -9.58 -2.70
N ARG A 285 -2.50 -10.75 -2.25
CA ARG A 285 -3.92 -11.04 -2.00
C ARG A 285 -4.53 -10.08 -0.98
N ASN A 286 -3.84 -9.83 0.13
CA ASN A 286 -4.36 -8.97 1.19
C ASN A 286 -4.27 -7.47 0.87
N VAL A 287 -3.29 -7.07 0.06
CA VAL A 287 -3.28 -5.74 -0.56
C VAL A 287 -4.48 -5.58 -1.50
N ALA A 288 -4.81 -6.60 -2.30
CA ALA A 288 -5.99 -6.58 -3.17
C ALA A 288 -7.31 -6.46 -2.40
N ILE A 289 -7.42 -7.04 -1.20
CA ILE A 289 -8.56 -6.85 -0.28
C ILE A 289 -8.69 -5.37 0.10
N THR A 290 -7.61 -4.76 0.60
CA THR A 290 -7.59 -3.36 1.05
C THR A 290 -8.04 -2.40 -0.06
N TYR A 291 -7.50 -2.57 -1.27
CA TYR A 291 -7.84 -1.65 -2.36
C TYR A 291 -9.18 -1.96 -3.03
N SER A 292 -9.66 -3.21 -2.98
CA SER A 292 -11.07 -3.51 -3.30
C SER A 292 -12.03 -2.74 -2.40
N GLN A 293 -11.78 -2.77 -1.07
CA GLN A 293 -12.56 -2.02 -0.10
C GLN A 293 -12.49 -0.50 -0.37
N ALA A 294 -11.30 0.04 -0.64
CA ALA A 294 -11.14 1.44 -0.98
C ALA A 294 -11.95 1.84 -2.23
N THR A 295 -11.81 1.11 -3.33
CA THR A 295 -12.53 1.39 -4.58
C THR A 295 -14.06 1.37 -4.39
N ILE A 296 -14.59 0.38 -3.65
CA ILE A 296 -16.02 0.30 -3.32
C ILE A 296 -16.48 1.49 -2.47
N ARG A 297 -15.69 1.86 -1.45
CA ARG A 297 -16.00 2.97 -0.53
C ARG A 297 -16.17 4.28 -1.25
N TYR A 298 -15.27 4.61 -2.18
CA TYR A 298 -15.34 5.90 -2.85
C TYR A 298 -16.50 6.01 -3.83
N ALA A 299 -16.86 4.93 -4.52
CA ALA A 299 -18.11 4.94 -5.30
C ALA A 299 -19.36 5.16 -4.42
N HIS A 300 -19.37 4.61 -3.20
CA HIS A 300 -20.44 4.88 -2.24
C HIS A 300 -20.45 6.34 -1.76
N LEU A 301 -19.29 6.92 -1.48
CA LEU A 301 -19.17 8.32 -1.05
C LEU A 301 -19.63 9.30 -2.13
N ILE A 302 -19.23 9.08 -3.39
CA ILE A 302 -19.68 9.89 -4.54
C ILE A 302 -21.21 9.94 -4.60
N ALA A 303 -21.88 8.79 -4.48
CA ALA A 303 -23.34 8.73 -4.49
C ALA A 303 -23.96 9.49 -3.30
N GLY A 304 -23.34 9.43 -2.13
CA GLY A 304 -23.76 10.16 -0.93
C GLY A 304 -23.67 11.68 -1.10
N ASP A 305 -22.53 12.19 -1.57
CA ASP A 305 -22.35 13.64 -1.75
C ASP A 305 -23.28 14.21 -2.82
N LEU A 306 -23.53 13.46 -3.90
CA LEU A 306 -24.50 13.86 -4.92
C LEU A 306 -25.93 13.90 -4.37
N ALA A 307 -26.29 12.96 -3.47
CA ALA A 307 -27.59 12.99 -2.80
C ALA A 307 -27.74 14.21 -1.87
N ASP A 308 -26.63 14.66 -1.28
CA ASP A 308 -26.55 15.87 -0.46
C ASP A 308 -26.44 17.16 -1.31
N GLY A 309 -26.29 17.04 -2.63
CA GLY A 309 -26.17 18.16 -3.57
C GLY A 309 -24.77 18.80 -3.63
N ASP A 310 -23.74 18.09 -3.17
CA ASP A 310 -22.35 18.55 -3.15
C ASP A 310 -21.54 17.91 -4.29
N GLU A 311 -21.74 18.43 -5.51
CA GLU A 311 -21.05 17.95 -6.71
C GLU A 311 -19.52 18.13 -6.63
N ALA A 312 -19.05 19.19 -5.95
CA ALA A 312 -17.62 19.46 -5.80
C ALA A 312 -16.95 18.38 -4.94
N LYS A 313 -17.57 18.01 -3.82
CA LYS A 313 -17.06 16.95 -2.95
C LYS A 313 -17.18 15.56 -3.61
N ALA A 314 -18.26 15.31 -4.35
CA ALA A 314 -18.38 14.09 -5.16
C ALA A 314 -17.22 13.97 -6.16
N ARG A 315 -16.80 15.08 -6.79
CA ARG A 315 -15.66 15.10 -7.72
C ARG A 315 -14.32 14.82 -7.02
N VAL A 316 -14.12 15.35 -5.81
CA VAL A 316 -12.94 15.03 -4.98
C VAL A 316 -12.89 13.54 -4.66
N HIS A 317 -14.00 12.96 -4.19
CA HIS A 317 -14.07 11.53 -3.90
C HIS A 317 -13.95 10.64 -5.15
N GLN A 318 -14.35 11.13 -6.33
CA GLN A 318 -14.12 10.43 -7.60
C GLN A 318 -12.62 10.31 -7.90
N ALA A 319 -11.85 11.40 -7.78
CA ALA A 319 -10.40 11.35 -7.97
C ALA A 319 -9.71 10.44 -6.96
N GLU A 320 -10.16 10.45 -5.71
CA GLU A 320 -9.63 9.58 -4.68
C GLU A 320 -9.93 8.10 -4.98
N GLY A 321 -11.17 7.78 -5.36
CA GLY A 321 -11.57 6.44 -5.78
C GLY A 321 -10.81 5.94 -7.01
N TYR A 322 -10.62 6.80 -8.01
CA TYR A 322 -9.81 6.49 -9.19
C TYR A 322 -8.37 6.18 -8.82
N ALA A 323 -7.77 6.99 -7.94
CA ALA A 323 -6.42 6.76 -7.47
C ALA A 323 -6.28 5.43 -6.70
N PHE A 324 -7.30 5.04 -5.91
CA PHE A 324 -7.32 3.76 -5.20
C PHE A 324 -7.51 2.56 -6.12
N TRP A 325 -8.37 2.65 -7.13
CA TRP A 325 -8.55 1.59 -8.14
C TRP A 325 -7.21 1.23 -8.81
N ARG A 326 -6.47 2.26 -9.24
CA ARG A 326 -5.18 2.09 -9.94
C ARG A 326 -4.10 1.36 -9.14
N VAL A 327 -4.22 1.28 -7.81
CA VAL A 327 -3.21 0.63 -6.95
C VAL A 327 -3.09 -0.86 -7.26
N MET A 328 -4.22 -1.54 -7.45
CA MET A 328 -4.29 -2.98 -7.68
C MET A 328 -4.96 -3.35 -9.00
N GLU A 329 -5.27 -2.37 -9.85
CA GLU A 329 -5.93 -2.57 -11.14
C GLU A 329 -5.25 -3.68 -11.96
N ALA A 330 -3.93 -3.61 -12.17
CA ALA A 330 -3.22 -4.60 -12.97
C ALA A 330 -3.35 -6.04 -12.43
N VAL A 331 -3.32 -6.20 -11.10
CA VAL A 331 -3.46 -7.50 -10.44
C VAL A 331 -4.90 -8.01 -10.53
N LEU A 332 -5.88 -7.15 -10.23
CA LEU A 332 -7.30 -7.49 -10.23
C LEU A 332 -7.80 -7.79 -11.65
N VAL A 333 -7.39 -7.01 -12.65
CA VAL A 333 -7.71 -7.29 -14.06
C VAL A 333 -7.05 -8.58 -14.52
N GLY A 334 -5.79 -8.81 -14.16
CA GLY A 334 -5.10 -10.09 -14.42
C GLY A 334 -5.82 -11.30 -13.80
N ALA A 335 -6.56 -11.08 -12.71
CA ALA A 335 -7.39 -12.08 -12.03
C ALA A 335 -8.85 -12.14 -12.54
N GLY A 336 -9.24 -11.26 -13.46
CA GLY A 336 -10.54 -11.28 -14.14
C GLY A 336 -11.51 -10.15 -13.78
N ALA A 337 -11.09 -9.12 -13.05
CA ALA A 337 -11.95 -7.96 -12.78
C ALA A 337 -12.30 -7.21 -14.08
N ASP A 338 -13.52 -6.66 -14.13
CA ASP A 338 -13.99 -5.82 -15.23
C ASP A 338 -13.52 -4.36 -15.05
N SER A 339 -12.36 -4.04 -15.64
CA SER A 339 -11.78 -2.69 -15.62
C SER A 339 -12.65 -1.67 -16.35
N ASP A 340 -13.34 -2.04 -17.43
CA ASP A 340 -14.14 -1.10 -18.21
C ASP A 340 -15.28 -0.54 -17.36
N THR A 341 -15.97 -1.41 -16.60
CA THR A 341 -17.03 -1.00 -15.68
C THR A 341 -16.49 -0.06 -14.59
N ILE A 342 -15.41 -0.45 -13.89
CA ILE A 342 -14.87 0.34 -12.77
C ILE A 342 -14.32 1.69 -13.27
N SER A 343 -13.61 1.70 -14.39
CA SER A 343 -13.07 2.92 -15.01
C SER A 343 -14.17 3.84 -15.51
N SER A 344 -15.29 3.31 -16.01
CA SER A 344 -16.44 4.15 -16.41
C SER A 344 -17.11 4.88 -15.23
N ILE A 345 -16.99 4.34 -14.01
CA ILE A 345 -17.56 4.92 -12.78
C ILE A 345 -16.60 5.93 -12.15
N LEU A 346 -15.30 5.60 -12.08
CA LEU A 346 -14.32 6.38 -11.32
C LEU A 346 -13.43 7.27 -12.18
N GLY A 347 -13.28 7.00 -13.48
CA GLY A 347 -12.42 7.76 -14.38
C GLY A 347 -12.81 9.24 -14.44
N LEU A 348 -11.83 10.13 -14.33
CA LEU A 348 -12.04 11.58 -14.28
C LEU A 348 -12.53 12.16 -15.62
N GLU A 349 -12.44 11.42 -16.72
CA GLU A 349 -13.09 11.80 -17.98
C GLU A 349 -14.62 11.73 -17.92
N ASN A 350 -15.19 11.09 -16.89
CA ASN A 350 -16.63 10.97 -16.67
C ASN A 350 -17.10 11.87 -15.53
N GLU A 351 -18.38 12.25 -15.54
CA GLU A 351 -19.01 12.98 -14.45
C GLU A 351 -19.13 12.10 -13.19
N PRO A 352 -19.01 12.66 -11.97
CA PRO A 352 -19.17 11.91 -10.73
C PRO A 352 -20.55 11.25 -10.67
N GLY A 353 -20.59 9.97 -10.28
CA GLY A 353 -21.83 9.18 -10.16
C GLY A 353 -22.41 8.72 -11.49
N ALA A 354 -21.72 8.95 -12.62
CA ALA A 354 -22.08 8.36 -13.89
C ALA A 354 -21.81 6.85 -13.90
N ASN A 355 -22.55 6.13 -14.74
CA ASN A 355 -22.27 4.74 -15.14
C ASN A 355 -22.31 3.66 -14.04
N GLY A 356 -22.72 3.99 -12.80
CA GLY A 356 -22.92 3.02 -11.73
C GLY A 356 -22.43 3.52 -10.38
N GLY A 357 -22.35 2.62 -9.39
CA GLY A 357 -21.88 2.91 -8.05
C GLY A 357 -21.22 1.70 -7.37
N SER A 358 -21.28 1.66 -6.04
CA SER A 358 -20.60 0.63 -5.24
C SER A 358 -21.03 -0.80 -5.57
N ALA A 359 -22.31 -1.01 -5.93
CA ALA A 359 -22.84 -2.32 -6.27
C ALA A 359 -22.22 -2.86 -7.57
N GLU A 360 -22.19 -2.04 -8.62
CA GLU A 360 -21.59 -2.40 -9.92
C GLU A 360 -20.09 -2.66 -9.79
N ILE A 361 -19.38 -1.87 -8.96
CA ILE A 361 -17.96 -2.13 -8.66
C ILE A 361 -17.77 -3.48 -7.98
N ARG A 362 -18.63 -3.86 -7.02
CA ARG A 362 -18.55 -5.19 -6.38
C ARG A 362 -18.75 -6.32 -7.38
N GLU A 363 -19.71 -6.19 -8.29
CA GLU A 363 -19.94 -7.17 -9.35
C GLU A 363 -18.73 -7.26 -10.30
N ALA A 364 -18.15 -6.12 -10.68
CA ALA A 364 -16.97 -6.04 -11.53
C ALA A 364 -15.72 -6.67 -10.89
N LEU A 365 -15.59 -6.60 -9.56
CA LEU A 365 -14.47 -7.18 -8.81
C LEU A 365 -14.64 -8.68 -8.49
N ALA A 366 -15.88 -9.19 -8.46
CA ALA A 366 -16.18 -10.54 -8.00
C ALA A 366 -15.40 -11.67 -8.71
N PRO A 367 -15.17 -11.64 -10.04
CA PRO A 367 -14.37 -12.68 -10.70
C PRO A 367 -12.91 -12.69 -10.23
N ALA A 368 -12.33 -11.52 -9.98
CA ALA A 368 -10.98 -11.42 -9.43
C ALA A 368 -10.89 -11.97 -8.01
N TRP A 369 -11.91 -11.70 -7.18
CA TRP A 369 -11.97 -12.26 -5.83
C TRP A 369 -12.05 -13.78 -5.85
N GLU A 370 -12.87 -14.37 -6.73
CA GLU A 370 -12.94 -15.83 -6.89
C GLU A 370 -11.56 -16.41 -7.27
N THR A 371 -10.89 -15.83 -8.27
CA THR A 371 -9.56 -16.26 -8.71
C THR A 371 -8.50 -16.14 -7.60
N LEU A 372 -8.54 -15.07 -6.80
CA LEU A 372 -7.58 -14.83 -5.71
C LEU A 372 -7.97 -15.55 -4.41
N GLY A 373 -9.07 -16.31 -4.41
CA GLY A 373 -9.59 -16.95 -3.20
C GLY A 373 -9.98 -15.95 -2.11
N ILE A 374 -10.38 -14.74 -2.48
CA ILE A 374 -10.90 -13.69 -1.60
C ILE A 374 -12.41 -13.92 -1.44
N SER A 375 -12.85 -14.10 -0.20
CA SER A 375 -14.25 -14.30 0.13
C SER A 375 -14.97 -12.97 0.34
N SER A 376 -16.30 -12.98 0.29
CA SER A 376 -17.11 -11.81 0.66
C SER A 376 -16.88 -11.37 2.11
N SER A 377 -16.55 -12.28 3.02
CA SER A 377 -16.19 -11.96 4.40
C SER A 377 -14.83 -11.27 4.52
N ASP A 378 -13.88 -11.56 3.64
CA ASP A 378 -12.59 -10.86 3.61
C ASP A 378 -12.77 -9.40 3.17
N ILE A 379 -13.72 -9.15 2.25
CA ILE A 379 -14.05 -7.79 1.80
C ILE A 379 -14.92 -7.06 2.83
N GLY A 380 -15.90 -7.73 3.42
CA GLY A 380 -16.89 -7.13 4.31
C GLY A 380 -17.92 -6.25 3.58
N MET A 381 -18.68 -5.49 4.37
CA MET A 381 -19.76 -4.62 3.92
C MET A 381 -19.62 -3.25 4.55
N LEU A 382 -19.96 -2.18 3.81
CA LEU A 382 -19.98 -0.85 4.40
C LEU A 382 -21.01 -0.81 5.53
N GLU A 383 -20.70 -0.15 6.65
CA GLU A 383 -21.62 -0.06 7.79
C GLU A 383 -23.01 0.48 7.41
N SER A 384 -23.08 1.36 6.40
CA SER A 384 -24.31 1.91 5.83
C SER A 384 -25.11 0.93 4.97
N GLU A 385 -24.50 -0.16 4.51
CA GLU A 385 -25.14 -1.26 3.76
C GLU A 385 -25.66 -2.38 4.69
N GLY A 386 -25.35 -2.32 5.98
CA GLY A 386 -25.60 -3.37 6.97
C GLY A 386 -26.88 -3.24 7.82
N ASN A 387 -27.76 -2.27 7.55
CA ASN A 387 -29.02 -2.06 8.28
C ASN A 387 -30.26 -2.06 7.38
#